data_AF-A0A938YHS6-F1
#
_entry.id   AF-A0A938YHS6-F1
#
_cell.length_a   1.000
_cell.length_b   1.000
_cell.length_c   1.000
_cell.angle_alpha   90.00
_cell.angle_beta   90.00
_cell.angle_gamma   90.00
#
_symmetry.space_group_name_H-M   'P 1'
#
loop_
_entity.id
_entity.type
_entity.pdbx_description
1 polymer ?
#
loop_
_entity_poly.entity_id
_entity_poly.type
_entity_poly.pdbx_seq_one_letter_code
_entity_poly.pdbx_strand_id
1 'polypeptide(L)'
;MWVWLAGGVILLLGAGLPLLRARPRVDTAGRARARMLVDRLEHALDDPGLSAADRQAGERYRLLAGGALAGAPSGAAVRRAERWAVTGLRAVGAPTE
;
A
#
# COMPACT_ATOMS: atom_id res chain seq x y z
N MET A 1 -42.52 28.38 5.43
CA MET A 1 -41.16 28.61 4.87
C MET A 1 -40.10 27.74 5.55
N TRP A 2 -40.01 27.76 6.88
CA TRP A 2 -39.04 26.96 7.66
C TRP A 2 -39.14 25.43 7.50
N VAL A 3 -40.33 24.89 7.29
CA VAL A 3 -40.56 23.44 7.11
C VAL A 3 -39.90 22.91 5.82
N TRP A 4 -39.90 23.71 4.75
CA TRP A 4 -39.25 23.37 3.48
C TRP A 4 -37.72 23.45 3.58
N LEU A 5 -37.20 24.41 4.34
CA LEU A 5 -35.78 24.51 4.67
C LEU A 5 -35.30 23.31 5.48
N ALA A 6 -36.06 22.90 6.51
CA ALA A 6 -35.73 21.74 7.33
C ALA A 6 -35.77 20.43 6.52
N GLY A 7 -36.78 20.24 5.66
CA GLY A 7 -36.88 19.07 4.79
C GLY A 7 -35.74 18.98 3.77
N GLY A 8 -35.33 20.10 3.17
CA GLY A 8 -34.21 20.16 2.24
C GLY A 8 -32.87 19.81 2.89
N VAL A 9 -32.63 20.28 4.12
CA VAL A 9 -31.41 19.96 4.88
C VAL A 9 -31.37 18.48 5.29
N ILE A 10 -32.51 17.88 5.67
CA ILE A 10 -32.59 16.45 6.00
C ILE A 10 -32.31 15.58 4.77
N LEU A 11 -32.81 15.97 3.59
CA LEU A 11 -32.52 15.28 2.31
C LEU A 11 -31.04 15.37 1.94
N LEU A 12 -30.41 16.54 2.11
CA LEU A 12 -28.97 16.74 1.87
C LEU A 12 -28.10 15.92 2.83
N LEU A 13 -28.45 15.89 4.12
CA LEU A 13 -27.71 15.10 5.12
C LEU A 13 -27.92 13.59 4.92
N GLY A 14 -29.13 13.16 4.61
CA GLY A 14 -29.46 11.75 4.35
C GLY A 14 -28.77 11.19 3.10
N ALA A 15 -28.67 11.99 2.04
CA ALA A 15 -27.98 11.61 0.79
C ALA A 15 -26.46 11.74 0.88
N GLY A 16 -25.93 12.69 1.67
CA GLY A 16 -24.49 12.89 1.85
C GLY A 16 -23.82 11.88 2.80
N LEU A 17 -24.56 11.37 3.79
CA LEU A 17 -24.05 10.39 4.77
C LEU A 17 -23.48 9.10 4.17
N PRO A 18 -24.13 8.42 3.18
CA PRO A 18 -23.58 7.21 2.60
C PRO A 18 -22.32 7.47 1.76
N LEU A 19 -22.22 8.64 1.11
CA LEU A 19 -21.03 9.05 0.34
C LEU A 19 -19.80 9.26 1.23
N LEU A 20 -19.98 9.73 2.47
CA LEU A 20 -18.92 9.86 3.45
C LEU A 20 -18.55 8.52 4.10
N ARG A 21 -19.52 7.61 4.31
CA ARG A 21 -19.27 6.26 4.86
C ARG A 21 -18.61 5.31 3.86
N ALA A 22 -18.79 5.53 2.55
CA ALA A 22 -18.23 4.71 1.50
C ALA A 22 -16.79 5.09 1.11
N ARG A 23 -16.16 6.10 1.74
CA ARG A 23 -14.73 6.34 1.52
C ARG A 23 -13.96 5.14 2.07
N PRO A 24 -13.31 4.31 1.23
CA PRO A 24 -12.40 3.32 1.75
C PRO A 24 -11.35 4.08 2.55
N ARG A 25 -11.23 3.79 3.84
CA ARG A 25 -10.09 4.22 4.64
C ARG A 25 -8.86 3.72 3.89
N VAL A 26 -8.23 4.59 3.13
CA VAL A 26 -6.92 4.32 2.55
C VAL A 26 -6.03 4.12 3.76
N ASP A 27 -5.63 2.87 3.99
CA ASP A 27 -4.78 2.48 5.10
C ASP A 27 -3.39 3.08 4.87
N THR A 28 -3.23 4.33 5.28
CA THR A 28 -2.01 5.11 5.16
C THR A 28 -0.87 4.47 5.93
N ALA A 29 -1.17 3.83 7.06
CA ALA A 29 -0.21 3.08 7.85
C ALA A 29 0.29 1.84 7.10
N GLY A 30 -0.63 1.04 6.53
CA GLY A 30 -0.26 -0.10 5.68
C GLY A 30 0.56 0.32 4.47
N ARG A 31 0.22 1.45 3.82
CA ARG A 31 0.99 1.97 2.69
C ARG A 31 2.39 2.43 3.10
N ALA A 32 2.52 3.09 4.25
CA ALA A 32 3.82 3.50 4.79
C ALA A 32 4.70 2.28 5.10
N ARG A 33 4.14 1.26 5.74
CA ARG A 33 4.83 -0.01 6.03
C ARG A 33 5.29 -0.70 4.74
N ALA A 34 4.42 -0.82 3.74
CA ALA A 34 4.79 -1.43 2.46
C ALA A 34 5.92 -0.65 1.76
N ARG A 35 5.90 0.68 1.78
CA ARG A 35 6.99 1.51 1.23
C ARG A 35 8.30 1.29 1.99
N MET A 36 8.26 1.30 3.32
CA MET A 36 9.43 1.04 4.16
C MET A 36 10.08 -0.31 3.84
N LEU A 37 9.28 -1.37 3.64
CA LEU A 37 9.82 -2.68 3.29
C LEU A 37 10.45 -2.73 1.89
N VAL A 38 9.86 -2.00 0.92
CA VAL A 38 10.45 -1.87 -0.43
C VAL A 38 11.77 -1.11 -0.38
N ASP A 39 11.83 -0.04 0.41
CA ASP A 39 13.02 0.77 0.61
C ASP A 39 14.15 -0.04 1.28
N ARG A 40 13.82 -0.83 2.31
CA ARG A 40 14.78 -1.79 2.89
C ARG A 40 15.27 -2.83 1.90
N LEU A 41 14.39 -3.34 1.02
CA LEU A 41 14.78 -4.30 -0.01
C LEU A 41 15.72 -3.66 -1.03
N GLU A 42 15.48 -2.41 -1.42
CA GLU A 42 16.39 -1.64 -2.27
C GLU A 42 17.76 -1.51 -1.62
N HIS A 43 17.79 -1.10 -0.35
CA HIS A 43 19.05 -0.99 0.40
C HIS A 43 19.79 -2.33 0.54
N ALA A 44 19.06 -3.44 0.76
CA ALA A 44 19.67 -4.76 0.83
C ALA A 44 20.25 -5.22 -0.51
N LEU A 45 19.66 -4.81 -1.64
CA LEU A 45 20.17 -5.14 -2.97
C LEU A 45 21.47 -4.41 -3.33
N ASP A 46 21.74 -3.27 -2.69
CA ASP A 46 22.97 -2.49 -2.86
C ASP A 46 24.20 -3.16 -2.19
N ASP A 47 24.02 -4.24 -1.43
CA ASP A 47 25.13 -4.99 -0.83
C ASP A 47 26.01 -5.62 -1.93
N PRO A 48 27.31 -5.26 -2.01
CA PRO A 48 28.23 -5.84 -2.98
C PRO A 48 28.54 -7.33 -2.71
N GLY A 49 28.29 -7.83 -1.49
CA GLY A 49 28.51 -9.21 -1.09
C GLY A 49 27.40 -10.17 -1.54
N LEU A 50 26.31 -9.67 -2.09
CA LEU A 50 25.18 -10.49 -2.50
C LEU A 50 25.51 -11.37 -3.72
N SER A 51 25.07 -12.63 -3.69
CA SER A 51 25.21 -13.51 -4.85
C SER A 51 24.38 -13.00 -6.04
N ALA A 52 24.83 -13.29 -7.26
CA ALA A 52 24.10 -12.86 -8.46
C ALA A 52 22.68 -13.45 -8.52
N ALA A 53 22.49 -14.67 -8.03
CA ALA A 53 21.19 -15.34 -7.99
C ALA A 53 20.24 -14.66 -7.00
N ASP A 54 20.71 -14.34 -5.80
CA ASP A 54 19.91 -13.68 -4.77
C ASP A 54 19.57 -12.25 -5.18
N ARG A 55 20.52 -11.54 -5.81
CA ARG A 55 20.28 -10.19 -6.33
C ARG A 55 19.20 -10.21 -7.40
N GLN A 56 19.30 -11.12 -8.36
CA GLN A 56 18.27 -11.28 -9.40
C GLN A 56 16.90 -11.63 -8.79
N ALA A 57 16.85 -12.51 -7.78
CA ALA A 57 15.61 -12.84 -7.10
C ALA A 57 15.02 -11.61 -6.38
N GLY A 58 15.84 -10.87 -5.63
CA GLY A 58 15.41 -9.68 -4.92
C GLY A 58 14.95 -8.55 -5.85
N GLU A 59 15.65 -8.31 -6.97
CA GLU A 59 15.24 -7.34 -8.01
C GLU A 59 13.86 -7.66 -8.59
N ARG A 60 13.58 -8.95 -8.86
CA ARG A 60 12.26 -9.36 -9.34
C ARG A 60 11.17 -9.02 -8.33
N TYR A 61 11.40 -9.30 -7.05
CA TYR A 61 10.44 -8.98 -6.00
C TYR A 61 10.30 -7.46 -5.75
N ARG A 62 11.39 -6.69 -5.85
CA ARG A 62 11.38 -5.22 -5.82
C ARG A 62 10.48 -4.66 -6.92
N LEU A 63 10.63 -5.14 -8.16
CA LEU A 63 9.80 -4.71 -9.29
C LEU A 63 8.32 -5.03 -9.08
N LEU A 64 8.01 -6.24 -8.61
CA LEU A 64 6.63 -6.64 -8.29
C LEU A 64 6.03 -5.76 -7.18
N ALA A 65 6.77 -5.53 -6.10
CA ALA A 65 6.33 -4.71 -4.97
C ALA A 65 6.13 -3.23 -5.37
N GLY A 66 7.07 -2.66 -6.13
CA GLY A 66 6.97 -1.31 -6.68
C GLY A 66 5.79 -1.16 -7.65
N GLY A 67 5.62 -2.12 -8.56
CA GLY A 67 4.47 -2.15 -9.50
C GLY A 67 3.12 -2.23 -8.78
N ALA A 68 3.05 -2.95 -7.66
CA ALA A 68 1.87 -2.99 -6.80
C ALA A 68 1.51 -1.60 -6.23
N LEU A 69 2.52 -0.82 -5.81
CA LEU A 69 2.34 0.48 -5.15
C LEU A 69 2.15 1.64 -6.13
N ALA A 70 2.60 1.49 -7.38
CA ALA A 70 2.48 2.48 -8.44
C ALA A 70 1.04 2.65 -8.94
N GLY A 71 0.21 1.61 -8.84
CA GLY A 71 -1.20 1.64 -9.26
C GLY A 71 -2.12 2.39 -8.30
N ALA A 72 -3.43 2.36 -8.60
CA ALA A 72 -4.45 2.96 -7.75
C ALA A 72 -4.38 2.41 -6.30
N PRO A 73 -4.37 3.29 -5.28
CA PRO A 73 -4.17 2.87 -3.90
C PRO A 73 -5.36 2.03 -3.42
N SER A 74 -5.13 0.72 -3.27
CA SER A 74 -6.08 -0.22 -2.69
C SER A 74 -5.40 -1.05 -1.60
N GLY A 75 -6.14 -1.42 -0.56
CA GLY A 75 -5.61 -2.26 0.51
C GLY A 75 -5.08 -3.61 0.01
N ALA A 76 -5.69 -4.16 -1.06
CA ALA A 76 -5.21 -5.38 -1.70
C ALA A 76 -3.85 -5.19 -2.41
N ALA A 77 -3.64 -4.05 -3.08
CA ALA A 77 -2.37 -3.71 -3.70
C ALA A 77 -1.27 -3.51 -2.64
N VAL A 78 -1.58 -2.80 -1.55
CA VAL A 78 -0.66 -2.61 -0.41
C VAL A 78 -0.24 -3.94 0.22
N ARG A 79 -1.19 -4.84 0.50
CA ARG A 79 -0.88 -6.17 1.05
C ARG A 79 -0.06 -7.05 0.10
N ARG A 80 -0.28 -6.92 -1.22
CA ARG A 80 0.55 -7.61 -2.22
C ARG A 80 1.97 -7.05 -2.25
N ALA A 81 2.11 -5.73 -2.21
CA ALA A 81 3.40 -5.06 -2.13
C ALA A 81 4.21 -5.53 -0.93
N GLU A 82 3.58 -5.55 0.25
CA GLU A 82 4.19 -6.02 1.49
C GLU A 82 4.66 -7.48 1.37
N ARG A 83 3.80 -8.37 0.87
CA ARG A 83 4.19 -9.77 0.66
C ARG A 83 5.39 -9.92 -0.27
N TRP A 84 5.38 -9.22 -1.40
CA TRP A 84 6.50 -9.27 -2.35
C TRP A 84 7.79 -8.70 -1.75
N ALA A 85 7.71 -7.58 -1.03
CA ALA A 85 8.87 -7.00 -0.35
C ALA A 85 9.45 -7.94 0.71
N VAL A 86 8.60 -8.57 1.54
CA VAL A 86 9.03 -9.57 2.54
C VAL A 86 9.65 -10.80 1.88
N THR A 87 9.06 -11.31 0.80
CA THR A 87 9.66 -12.44 0.06
C THR A 87 11.00 -12.07 -0.55
N GLY A 88 11.13 -10.85 -1.08
CA GLY A 88 12.40 -10.31 -1.58
C GLY A 88 13.47 -10.22 -0.49
N LEU A 89 13.13 -9.65 0.66
CA LEU A 89 14.04 -9.54 1.81
C LEU A 89 14.52 -10.91 2.29
N ARG A 90 13.62 -11.90 2.36
CA ARG A 90 14.00 -13.28 2.69
C ARG A 90 14.91 -13.93 1.65
N ALA A 91 14.66 -13.65 0.36
CA ALA A 91 15.50 -14.19 -0.72
C ALA A 91 16.94 -13.65 -0.65
N VAL A 92 17.12 -12.41 -0.21
CA VAL A 92 18.44 -11.79 -0.04
C VAL A 92 19.03 -11.95 1.37
N GLY A 93 18.37 -12.71 2.26
CA GLY A 93 18.84 -12.94 3.63
C GLY A 93 18.71 -11.74 4.58
N ALA A 94 17.93 -10.72 4.21
CA ALA A 94 17.75 -9.49 4.98
C ALA A 94 16.59 -9.58 6.00
N PRO A 95 16.66 -8.80 7.11
CA PRO A 95 15.63 -8.80 8.13
C PRO A 95 14.30 -8.20 7.64
N THR A 96 13.18 -8.75 8.12
CA THR A 96 11.81 -8.38 7.70
C THR A 96 11.00 -7.63 8.74
N GLU A 97 11.57 -7.39 9.93
CA GLU A 97 10.87 -6.86 11.13
C GLU A 97 10.99 -5.34 11.27
#